data_AF-F6ZW31-F1
#
_entry.id   AF-F6ZW31-F1
#
_cell.length_a   1.000
_cell.length_b   1.000
_cell.length_c   1.000
_cell.angle_alpha   90.00
_cell.angle_beta   90.00
_cell.angle_gamma   90.00
#
_symmetry.space_group_name_H-M   'P 1'
#
loop_
_entity.id
_entity.type
_entity.pdbx_description
1 polymer ?
#
loop_
_entity_poly.entity_id
_entity_poly.type
_entity_poly.pdbx_seq_one_letter_code
_entity_poly.pdbx_strand_id
1 'polypeptide(L)'
;MPPKFKRHLNDDDVTGSVKSERRNLLEDDSDEEEDFFLRGPSGPRFGPRNDKIKHVQNQVDEVIDVMQENITKVIERGERLDELQDKSESLSDNATAFSNRSKQLRRQMWWRGCKSFVHVIWKKSAWTCMNTS
;
A
#
# COMPACT_ATOMS: atom_id res chain seq x y z
N MET A 1 -7.58 11.66 -59.50
CA MET A 1 -6.32 12.07 -58.84
C MET A 1 -6.16 13.57 -59.02
N PRO A 2 -5.97 14.38 -57.95
CA PRO A 2 -5.58 15.77 -58.13
C PRO A 2 -4.04 15.91 -58.25
N PRO A 3 -3.56 16.97 -58.93
CA PRO A 3 -2.27 16.99 -59.59
C PRO A 3 -1.13 17.53 -58.71
N LYS A 4 0.11 17.27 -59.12
CA LYS A 4 1.33 17.71 -58.41
C LYS A 4 1.67 19.16 -58.76
N PHE A 5 1.68 20.02 -57.75
CA PHE A 5 2.17 21.40 -57.84
C PHE A 5 3.69 21.44 -57.59
N LYS A 6 4.46 21.97 -58.54
CA LYS A 6 5.85 22.39 -58.31
C LYS A 6 5.83 23.81 -57.75
N ARG A 7 6.36 23.98 -56.55
CA ARG A 7 6.44 25.28 -55.87
C ARG A 7 7.69 26.00 -56.33
N HIS A 8 7.52 27.17 -56.93
CA HIS A 8 8.58 28.15 -57.12
C HIS A 8 8.65 28.95 -55.81
N LEU A 9 9.74 28.81 -55.08
CA LEU A 9 10.00 29.59 -53.86
C LEU A 9 10.78 30.84 -54.27
N ASN A 10 10.27 32.01 -53.91
CA ASN A 10 11.00 33.27 -54.08
C ASN A 10 11.90 33.49 -52.85
N ASP A 11 13.13 33.96 -53.08
CA ASP A 11 14.14 34.16 -52.03
C ASP A 11 13.70 35.14 -50.91
N ASP A 12 12.73 36.01 -51.21
CA ASP A 12 12.17 36.95 -50.23
C ASP A 12 11.39 36.26 -49.09
N ASP A 13 10.91 35.02 -49.28
CA ASP A 13 10.17 34.26 -48.25
C ASP A 13 11.08 33.67 -47.16
N VAL A 14 12.41 33.58 -47.39
CA VAL A 14 13.36 32.97 -46.44
C VAL A 14 13.71 33.90 -45.28
N THR A 15 13.48 35.22 -45.42
CA THR A 15 13.93 36.20 -44.40
C THR A 15 12.81 36.64 -43.44
N GLY A 16 11.56 36.22 -43.65
CA GLY A 16 10.39 36.76 -42.94
C GLY A 16 9.93 36.02 -41.67
N SER A 17 10.34 34.77 -41.43
CA SER A 17 9.62 33.92 -40.43
C SER A 17 10.33 33.68 -39.09
N VAL A 18 11.53 34.21 -38.85
CA VAL A 18 12.33 33.71 -37.69
C VAL A 18 12.03 34.43 -36.36
N LYS A 19 11.30 35.55 -36.34
CA LYS A 19 11.03 36.30 -35.11
C LYS A 19 9.61 36.14 -34.54
N SER A 20 8.62 35.65 -35.29
CA SER A 20 7.29 35.37 -34.75
C SER A 20 7.13 33.91 -34.31
N GLU A 21 7.77 32.96 -35.00
CA GLU A 21 7.67 31.53 -34.66
C GLU A 21 8.37 31.18 -33.33
N ARG A 22 9.43 31.91 -32.96
CA ARG A 22 10.15 31.67 -31.70
C ARG A 22 9.45 32.20 -30.45
N ARG A 23 8.41 33.02 -30.60
CA ARG A 23 7.62 33.57 -29.49
C ARG A 23 6.41 32.71 -29.11
N ASN A 24 5.94 31.86 -30.02
CA ASN A 24 4.84 30.93 -29.74
C ASN A 24 5.30 29.59 -29.15
N LEU A 25 6.62 29.38 -28.98
CA LEU A 25 7.19 28.13 -28.45
C LEU A 25 7.87 28.33 -27.07
N LEU A 26 7.70 29.50 -26.45
CA LEU A 26 8.41 29.88 -25.22
C LEU A 26 7.54 30.61 -24.18
N GLU A 27 6.21 30.51 -24.29
CA GLU A 27 5.29 31.07 -23.29
C GLU A 27 4.14 30.08 -23.07
N ASP A 28 4.39 29.05 -22.27
CA ASP A 28 3.59 28.60 -21.11
C ASP A 28 4.16 27.27 -20.55
N ASP A 29 5.41 27.29 -20.08
CA ASP A 29 5.83 26.34 -19.05
C ASP A 29 5.31 26.90 -17.71
N SER A 30 3.99 26.88 -17.55
CA SER A 30 3.39 27.05 -16.23
C SER A 30 3.63 25.75 -15.48
N ASP A 31 4.67 25.75 -14.63
CA ASP A 31 5.02 24.72 -13.65
C ASP A 31 3.94 24.56 -12.56
N GLU A 32 2.68 24.39 -12.96
CA GLU A 32 1.66 23.88 -12.07
C GLU A 32 1.46 22.42 -12.47
N GLU A 33 2.22 21.56 -11.81
CA GLU A 33 1.93 20.13 -11.64
C GLU A 33 0.40 19.94 -11.73
N GLU A 34 -0.10 19.54 -12.91
CA GLU A 34 -1.52 19.26 -13.09
C GLU A 34 -1.79 17.97 -12.32
N ASP A 35 -2.10 18.17 -11.04
CA ASP A 35 -2.39 17.13 -10.08
C ASP A 35 -3.64 16.41 -10.58
N PHE A 36 -3.40 15.29 -11.26
CA PHE A 36 -4.43 14.40 -11.80
C PHE A 36 -5.51 14.06 -10.75
N PHE A 37 -5.14 14.11 -9.46
CA PHE A 37 -6.00 13.89 -8.30
C PHE A 37 -6.89 15.08 -7.90
N LEU A 38 -6.53 16.34 -8.22
CA LEU A 38 -7.32 17.53 -7.86
C LEU A 38 -8.14 18.09 -9.03
N ARG A 39 -7.72 17.87 -10.28
CA ARG A 39 -8.37 18.41 -11.49
C ARG A 39 -9.37 17.43 -12.14
N GLY A 40 -9.21 16.12 -11.93
CA GLY A 40 -9.88 15.10 -12.75
C GLY A 40 -9.44 15.17 -14.22
N PRO A 41 -9.76 14.18 -15.07
CA PRO A 41 -9.32 14.14 -16.46
C PRO A 41 -9.99 15.28 -17.23
N SER A 42 -9.20 16.28 -17.59
CA SER A 42 -9.60 17.34 -18.49
C SER A 42 -9.77 16.77 -19.90
N GLY A 43 -11.01 16.38 -20.22
CA GLY A 43 -11.40 15.98 -21.55
C GLY A 43 -11.17 17.10 -22.58
N PRO A 44 -10.88 16.78 -23.85
CA PRO A 44 -10.56 17.79 -24.85
C PRO A 44 -11.77 18.71 -25.10
N ARG A 45 -11.59 20.03 -24.95
CA ARG A 45 -12.61 21.02 -25.27
C ARG A 45 -12.78 21.15 -26.79
N PHE A 46 -13.64 20.33 -27.39
CA PHE A 46 -14.04 20.45 -28.79
C PHE A 46 -15.55 20.58 -28.98
N GLY A 47 -15.93 21.46 -29.93
CA GLY A 47 -17.30 21.88 -30.25
C GLY A 47 -18.26 20.79 -30.77
N PRO A 48 -19.43 21.19 -31.31
CA PRO A 48 -20.69 20.48 -31.16
C PRO A 48 -20.79 19.21 -32.02
N ARG A 49 -20.29 18.09 -31.48
CA ARG A 49 -20.75 16.73 -31.80
C ARG A 49 -21.01 16.02 -30.46
N ASN A 50 -21.97 16.57 -29.74
CA ASN A 50 -21.96 16.65 -28.28
C ASN A 50 -22.45 15.39 -27.55
N ASP A 51 -23.38 14.59 -28.10
CA ASP A 51 -24.14 13.67 -27.22
C ASP A 51 -23.39 12.39 -26.83
N LYS A 52 -22.63 11.79 -27.75
CA LYS A 52 -21.83 10.58 -27.45
C LYS A 52 -20.61 10.92 -26.58
N ILE A 53 -20.00 12.09 -26.82
CA ILE A 53 -18.85 12.57 -26.05
C ILE A 53 -19.29 13.00 -24.65
N LYS A 54 -20.44 13.68 -24.52
CA LYS A 54 -21.05 13.98 -23.22
C LYS A 54 -21.38 12.72 -22.43
N HIS A 55 -21.89 11.67 -23.08
CA HIS A 55 -22.19 10.41 -22.40
C HIS A 55 -20.92 9.74 -21.86
N VAL A 56 -19.85 9.70 -22.65
CA VAL A 56 -18.56 9.16 -22.20
C VAL A 56 -17.93 10.02 -21.11
N GLN A 57 -18.02 11.35 -21.20
CA GLN A 57 -17.52 12.25 -20.15
C GLN A 57 -18.27 12.03 -18.84
N ASN A 58 -19.61 11.91 -18.88
CA ASN A 58 -20.41 11.62 -17.68
C ASN A 58 -20.06 10.26 -17.06
N GLN A 59 -19.77 9.24 -17.88
CA GLN A 59 -19.31 7.94 -17.38
C GLN A 59 -17.92 8.01 -16.75
N VAL A 60 -17.03 8.83 -17.30
CA VAL A 60 -15.71 9.08 -16.73
C VAL A 60 -15.84 9.79 -15.39
N ASP A 61 -16.68 10.83 -15.31
CA ASP A 61 -16.97 11.58 -14.09
C ASP A 61 -17.55 10.65 -12.99
N GLU A 62 -18.49 9.76 -13.34
CA GLU A 62 -19.05 8.75 -12.41
C GLU A 62 -17.97 7.78 -11.89
N VAL A 63 -17.07 7.31 -12.75
CA VAL A 63 -15.99 6.39 -12.33
C VAL A 63 -14.96 7.11 -11.46
N ILE A 64 -14.73 8.41 -11.65
CA ILE A 64 -13.85 9.20 -10.79
C ILE A 64 -14.44 9.36 -9.40
N ASP A 65 -15.74 9.64 -9.30
CA ASP A 65 -16.43 9.69 -8.01
C ASP A 65 -16.31 8.36 -7.25
N VAL A 66 -16.49 7.25 -7.96
CA VAL A 66 -16.31 5.89 -7.40
C VAL A 66 -14.86 5.66 -6.96
N MET A 67 -13.88 6.09 -7.75
CA MET A 67 -12.46 5.95 -7.38
C MET A 67 -12.06 6.84 -6.21
N GLN A 68 -12.63 8.03 -6.10
CA GLN A 68 -12.41 8.92 -4.95
C GLN A 68 -13.00 8.31 -3.67
N GLU A 69 -14.20 7.72 -3.74
CA GLU A 69 -14.80 6.99 -2.62
C GLU A 69 -13.98 5.76 -2.24
N ASN A 70 -13.47 5.02 -3.24
CA ASN A 70 -12.62 3.86 -3.02
C ASN A 70 -11.27 4.23 -2.37
N ILE A 71 -10.67 5.37 -2.71
CA ILE A 71 -9.43 5.84 -2.08
C ILE A 71 -9.66 6.11 -0.60
N THR A 72 -10.73 6.84 -0.23
CA THR A 72 -11.09 7.08 1.18
C THR A 72 -11.31 5.76 1.94
N LYS A 73 -12.04 4.82 1.33
CA LYS A 73 -12.26 3.48 1.90
C LYS A 73 -10.95 2.69 2.06
N VAL A 74 -10.02 2.80 1.12
CA VAL A 74 -8.71 2.13 1.20
C VAL A 74 -7.83 2.74 2.28
N ILE A 75 -7.87 4.07 2.47
CA ILE A 75 -7.15 4.75 3.56
C ILE A 75 -7.67 4.29 4.92
N GLU A 76 -9.00 4.31 5.14
CA GLU A 76 -9.61 3.80 6.38
C GLU A 76 -9.30 2.31 6.62
N ARG A 77 -9.25 1.51 5.56
CA ARG A 77 -8.86 0.11 5.63
C ARG A 77 -7.38 -0.05 5.96
N GLY A 78 -6.52 0.83 5.44
CA GLY A 78 -5.09 0.88 5.73
C GLY A 78 -4.83 1.12 7.22
N GLU A 79 -5.45 2.14 7.80
CA GLU A 79 -5.35 2.44 9.23
C GLU A 79 -5.83 1.27 10.09
N ARG A 80 -6.95 0.64 9.73
CA ARG A 80 -7.45 -0.56 10.43
C ARG A 80 -6.55 -1.78 10.28
N LEU A 81 -5.86 -1.92 9.14
CA LEU A 81 -4.92 -3.02 8.92
C LEU A 81 -3.64 -2.82 9.74
N ASP A 82 -3.16 -1.59 9.86
CA ASP A 82 -2.00 -1.24 10.68
C ASP A 82 -2.30 -1.55 12.16
N GLU A 83 -3.45 -1.09 12.66
CA GLU A 83 -3.92 -1.46 14.00
C GLU A 83 -4.07 -2.98 14.20
N LEU A 84 -4.56 -3.69 13.19
CA LEU A 84 -4.73 -5.13 13.24
C LEU A 84 -3.38 -5.84 13.23
N GLN A 85 -2.40 -5.33 12.48
CA GLN A 85 -1.04 -5.84 12.43
C GLN A 85 -0.38 -5.70 13.81
N ASP A 86 -0.45 -4.52 14.44
CA ASP A 86 0.06 -4.28 15.79
C ASP A 86 -0.58 -5.21 16.84
N LYS A 87 -1.91 -5.37 16.78
CA LYS A 87 -2.64 -6.31 17.66
C LYS A 87 -2.24 -7.77 17.39
N SER A 88 -1.94 -8.12 16.15
CA SER A 88 -1.55 -9.49 15.77
C SER A 88 -0.10 -9.79 16.17
N GLU A 89 0.81 -8.82 16.03
CA GLU A 89 2.20 -8.92 16.49
C GLU A 89 2.26 -9.07 18.00
N SER A 90 1.58 -8.15 18.73
CA SER A 90 1.51 -8.25 20.19
C SER A 90 0.87 -9.56 20.66
N LEU A 91 -0.14 -10.09 19.96
CA LEU A 91 -0.71 -11.40 20.25
C LEU A 91 0.29 -12.55 20.03
N SER A 92 1.03 -12.51 18.92
CA SER A 92 2.08 -13.49 18.60
C SER A 92 3.16 -13.52 19.69
N ASP A 93 3.64 -12.36 20.10
CA ASP A 93 4.64 -12.22 21.16
C ASP A 93 4.13 -12.77 22.50
N ASN A 94 2.90 -12.43 22.86
CA ASN A 94 2.27 -12.97 24.06
C ASN A 94 2.09 -14.49 23.99
N ALA A 95 1.74 -15.05 22.84
CA ALA A 95 1.60 -16.49 22.64
C ALA A 95 2.94 -17.23 22.77
N THR A 96 4.02 -16.68 22.19
CA THR A 96 5.37 -17.25 22.32
C THR A 96 5.86 -17.19 23.76
N ALA A 97 5.65 -16.07 24.45
CA ALA A 97 5.97 -15.90 25.87
C ALA A 97 5.19 -16.91 26.73
N PHE A 98 3.89 -17.09 26.49
CA PHE A 98 3.06 -18.06 27.18
C PHE A 98 3.53 -19.51 26.95
N SER A 99 3.88 -19.87 25.72
CA SER A 99 4.45 -21.19 25.38
C SER A 99 5.75 -21.46 26.14
N ASN A 100 6.64 -20.47 26.20
CA ASN A 100 7.90 -20.57 26.92
C ASN A 100 7.70 -20.72 28.44
N ARG A 101 6.81 -19.92 29.04
CA ARG A 101 6.45 -20.02 30.45
C ARG A 101 5.81 -21.37 30.78
N SER A 102 4.92 -21.86 29.93
CA SER A 102 4.27 -23.18 30.10
C SER A 102 5.29 -24.33 30.06
N LYS A 103 6.25 -24.28 29.13
CA LYS A 103 7.36 -25.25 29.08
C LYS A 103 8.23 -25.20 30.33
N GLN A 104 8.52 -24.01 30.84
CA GLN A 104 9.28 -23.84 32.07
C GLN A 104 8.51 -24.36 33.28
N LEU A 105 7.22 -24.05 33.40
CA LEU A 105 6.34 -24.55 34.45
C LEU A 105 6.31 -26.07 34.47
N ARG A 106 6.17 -26.72 33.31
CA ARG A 106 6.24 -28.19 33.19
C ARG A 106 7.54 -28.74 33.76
N ARG A 107 8.69 -28.14 33.42
CA ARG A 107 9.99 -28.56 33.98
C ARG A 107 10.04 -28.37 35.49
N GLN A 108 9.57 -27.24 36.01
CA GLN A 108 9.54 -26.99 37.45
C GLN A 108 8.68 -28.04 38.18
N MET A 109 7.49 -28.35 37.67
CA MET A 109 6.62 -29.36 38.26
C MET A 109 7.23 -30.76 38.22
N TRP A 110 7.90 -31.11 37.12
CA TRP A 110 8.63 -32.37 37.02
C TRP A 110 9.73 -32.48 38.09
N TRP A 111 10.57 -31.46 38.26
CA TRP A 111 11.60 -31.44 39.29
C TRP A 111 11.05 -31.51 40.72
N ARG A 112 9.92 -30.84 40.98
CA ARG A 112 9.22 -30.95 42.28
C ARG A 112 8.79 -32.40 42.54
N GLY A 113 8.27 -33.08 41.53
CA GLY A 113 7.94 -34.50 41.59
C GLY A 113 9.16 -35.38 41.87
N CYS A 114 10.24 -35.21 41.09
CA CYS A 114 11.49 -35.97 41.27
C CYS A 114 12.08 -35.77 42.67
N LYS A 115 12.12 -34.54 43.18
CA LYS A 115 12.60 -34.24 44.53
C LYS A 115 11.78 -34.95 45.61
N SER A 116 10.45 -34.93 45.48
CA SER A 116 9.56 -35.64 46.39
C SER A 116 9.82 -37.15 46.38
N PHE A 117 9.94 -37.74 45.17
CA PHE A 117 10.21 -39.16 45.01
C PHE A 117 11.55 -39.59 45.63
N VAL A 118 12.62 -38.83 45.37
CA VAL A 118 13.94 -39.07 45.97
C VAL A 118 13.85 -39.01 47.49
N HIS A 119 13.17 -38.02 48.06
CA HIS A 119 12.99 -37.90 49.51
C HIS A 119 12.24 -39.09 50.11
N VAL A 120 11.19 -39.57 49.44
CA VAL A 120 10.42 -40.75 49.88
C VAL A 120 11.28 -42.01 49.84
N ILE A 121 12.04 -42.24 48.77
CA ILE A 121 12.96 -43.38 48.68
C ILE A 121 13.99 -43.30 49.81
N TRP A 122 14.61 -42.15 49.99
CA TRP A 122 15.67 -41.97 50.99
C TRP A 122 15.15 -42.26 52.40
N LYS A 123 13.96 -41.75 52.74
CA LYS A 123 13.29 -42.08 54.00
C LYS A 123 12.95 -43.56 54.13
N LYS A 124 12.45 -44.19 53.07
CA LYS A 124 12.12 -45.63 53.07
C LYS A 124 13.37 -46.48 53.28
N SER A 125 14.46 -46.19 52.58
CA SER A 125 15.75 -46.86 52.73
C SER A 125 16.33 -46.68 54.15
N ALA A 126 16.28 -45.47 54.70
CA ALA A 126 16.74 -45.22 56.07
C ALA A 126 15.92 -46.00 57.11
N TRP A 127 14.59 -46.02 56.95
CA TRP A 127 13.71 -46.80 57.83
C TRP A 127 13.98 -48.31 57.72
N THR A 128 14.18 -48.83 56.51
CA THR A 128 14.55 -50.24 56.33
C THR A 128 15.90 -50.59 56.95
N CYS A 129 16.90 -49.69 56.89
CA CYS A 129 18.18 -49.91 57.56
C CYS A 129 18.04 -49.94 59.08
N MET A 130 17.22 -49.06 59.69
CA MET A 130 16.99 -49.05 61.13
C MET A 130 16.21 -50.25 61.67
N ASN A 131 15.36 -50.88 60.86
CA ASN A 131 14.49 -51.98 61.31
C ASN A 131 15.04 -53.38 60.96
N THR A 132 16.17 -53.45 60.24
CA THR A 132 16.84 -54.72 59.84
C THR A 132 18.20 -54.91 60.55
N SER A 133 18.67 -53.94 61.33
CA SER A 133 19.77 -54.07 62.31
C SER A 133 19.21 -54.22 63.72
#